data_AF-A0A553ZYZ7-F1
#
_entry.id   AF-A0A553ZYZ7-F1
#
_cell.length_a   1.000
_cell.length_b   1.000
_cell.length_c   1.000
_cell.angle_alpha   90.00
_cell.angle_beta   90.00
_cell.angle_gamma   90.00
#
_symmetry.space_group_name_H-M   'P 1'
#
loop_
_entity.id
_entity.type
_entity.pdbx_description
1 polymer ?
#
loop_
_entity_poly.entity_id
_entity_poly.type
_entity_poly.pdbx_seq_one_letter_code
_entity_poly.pdbx_strand_id
1 'polypeptide(L)' 'MTYLIHATDNRYDDILQKVISYLHLHKQLNGDSPTIPEIANYLGNSEELILESLEYGEFYELHSLTIH' A
#
# COMPACT_ATOMS: atom_id res chain seq x y z
N MET A 1 11.10 -17.32 -20.61
CA MET A 1 10.48 -16.71 -19.42
C MET A 1 11.16 -15.39 -19.14
N THR A 2 10.57 -14.28 -19.57
CA THR A 2 11.11 -12.94 -19.31
C THR A 2 10.66 -12.54 -17.91
N TYR A 3 11.55 -12.68 -16.93
CA TYR A 3 11.34 -12.12 -15.61
C TYR A 3 11.48 -10.61 -15.73
N LEU A 4 10.35 -9.92 -15.94
CA LEU A 4 10.26 -8.49 -15.66
C LEU A 4 10.37 -8.36 -14.14
N ILE A 5 11.61 -8.32 -13.66
CA ILE A 5 11.93 -7.85 -12.33
C ILE A 5 11.52 -6.37 -12.36
N HIS A 6 10.28 -6.09 -11.95
CA HIS A 6 9.84 -4.76 -11.55
C HIS A 6 10.68 -4.37 -10.33
N ALA A 7 11.91 -3.93 -10.58
CA ALA A 7 12.78 -3.27 -9.60
C ALA A 7 12.38 -1.80 -9.45
N THR A 8 11.09 -1.49 -9.62
CA THR A 8 10.51 -0.18 -9.39
C THR A 8 10.10 -0.11 -7.93
N ASP A 9 11.05 0.37 -7.14
CA ASP A 9 10.89 0.90 -5.79
C ASP A 9 10.18 0.01 -4.77
N ASN A 10 10.92 -1.02 -4.35
CA ASN A 10 10.58 -2.00 -3.32
C ASN A 10 10.14 -1.38 -1.97
N ARG A 11 10.33 -0.07 -1.76
CA ARG A 11 9.94 0.63 -0.52
C ARG A 11 8.46 0.96 -0.50
N TYR A 12 7.89 1.47 -1.59
CA TYR A 12 6.46 1.78 -1.66
C TYR A 12 5.63 0.49 -1.64
N ASP A 13 6.09 -0.58 -2.29
CA ASP A 13 5.44 -1.90 -2.21
C ASP A 13 5.46 -2.48 -0.78
N ASP A 14 6.61 -2.44 -0.11
CA ASP A 14 6.74 -2.91 1.28
C ASP A 14 5.85 -2.12 2.24
N ILE A 15 5.75 -0.79 2.05
CA ILE A 15 4.86 0.07 2.83
C ILE A 15 3.41 -0.23 2.52
N LEU A 16 3.03 -0.37 1.24
CA LEU A 16 1.68 -0.73 0.82
C LEU A 16 1.23 -2.07 1.44
N GLN A 17 2.08 -3.11 1.41
CA GLN A 17 1.77 -4.40 2.03
C GLN A 17 1.55 -4.28 3.55
N LYS A 18 2.33 -3.44 4.22
CA LYS A 18 2.16 -3.13 5.65
C LYS A 18 0.87 -2.35 5.93
N VAL A 19 0.52 -1.38 5.08
CA VAL A 19 -0.73 -0.62 5.15
C VAL A 19 -1.92 -1.57 5.00
N ILE A 20 -1.93 -2.45 4.00
CA ILE A 20 -3.00 -3.44 3.77
C ILE A 20 -3.13 -4.38 4.98
N SER A 21 -2.01 -4.86 5.50
CA SER A 21 -1.98 -5.74 6.69
C SER A 21 -2.57 -5.03 7.92
N TYR A 22 -2.23 -3.76 8.12
CA TYR A 22 -2.77 -2.95 9.20
C TYR A 22 -4.28 -2.69 9.04
N LEU A 23 -4.73 -2.35 7.82
CA LEU A 23 -6.15 -2.17 7.52
C LEU A 23 -6.96 -3.45 7.81
N HIS A 24 -6.45 -4.62 7.42
CA HIS A 24 -7.09 -5.90 7.72
C HIS A 24 -7.18 -6.17 9.23
N LEU A 25 -6.09 -5.94 9.97
CA LEU A 25 -6.09 -6.10 11.42
C LEU A 25 -7.05 -5.12 12.11
N HIS A 26 -7.02 -3.85 11.71
CA HIS A 26 -7.87 -2.81 12.27
C HIS A 26 -9.35 -3.09 12.00
N LYS A 27 -9.69 -3.54 10.78
CA LYS A 27 -11.04 -3.98 10.43
C LYS A 27 -11.53 -5.14 11.29
N GLN A 28 -10.65 -6.08 11.63
CA GLN A 28 -11.01 -7.22 12.50
C GLN A 28 -11.22 -6.82 13.96
N LEU A 29 -10.48 -5.82 14.45
CA LEU A 29 -10.50 -5.42 15.86
C LEU A 29 -11.52 -4.31 16.17
N ASN A 30 -11.59 -3.28 15.33
CA ASN A 30 -12.35 -2.06 15.60
C ASN A 30 -13.56 -1.90 14.68
N GLY A 31 -13.61 -2.60 13.54
CA GLY A 31 -14.71 -2.50 12.57
C GLY A 31 -14.69 -1.24 11.69
N ASP A 32 -14.08 -0.15 12.18
CA ASP A 32 -13.89 1.10 11.44
C ASP A 32 -12.58 1.14 10.63
N SER A 33 -12.55 1.98 9.60
CA SER A 33 -11.34 2.25 8.83
C SER A 33 -10.44 3.23 9.59
N PRO A 34 -9.15 2.93 9.79
CA PRO A 34 -8.22 3.86 10.41
C PRO A 34 -7.92 5.04 9.50
N THR A 35 -7.55 6.17 10.09
CA THR A 35 -7.15 7.38 9.36
C THR A 35 -5.70 7.30 8.89
N ILE A 36 -5.34 8.08 7.85
CA ILE A 36 -3.95 8.14 7.34
C ILE A 36 -2.93 8.49 8.44
N PRO A 37 -3.18 9.45 9.35
CA PRO A 37 -2.28 9.73 10.47
C PRO A 37 -2.06 8.53 11.40
N GLU A 38 -3.10 7.73 11.66
CA GLU A 38 -2.98 6.54 12.51
C GLU A 38 -2.13 5.46 11.85
N ILE A 39 -2.31 5.27 10.55
CA ILE A 39 -1.51 4.33 9.75
C ILE A 39 -0.05 4.78 9.73
N ALA A 40 0.21 6.07 9.47
CA ALA A 40 1.53 6.66 9.45
C ALA A 40 2.25 6.49 10.80
N ASN A 41 1.56 6.81 11.90
CA ASN A 41 2.08 6.66 13.26
C ASN A 41 2.36 5.19 13.62
N TYR A 42 1.48 4.26 13.24
CA TYR A 42 1.68 2.83 13.48
C TYR A 42 2.86 2.25 12.70
N LEU A 43 3.03 2.66 11.44
CA LEU A 43 4.09 2.18 10.57
C LEU A 43 5.42 2.90 10.76
N GLY A 44 5.45 4.00 11.53
CA GLY A 44 6.63 4.83 11.73
C GLY A 44 7.08 5.55 10.44
N ASN A 45 6.13 5.85 9.55
CA ASN A 45 6.38 6.51 8.27
C ASN A 45 5.64 7.86 8.22
N SER A 46 6.04 8.74 7.31
CA SER A 46 5.32 10.00 7.04
C SER A 46 3.97 9.72 6.37
N GLU A 47 2.96 10.54 6.67
CA GLU A 47 1.66 10.48 6.00
C GLU A 47 1.77 10.58 4.48
N GLU A 48 2.67 11.44 3.99
CA GLU A 48 2.97 11.60 2.57
C GLU A 48 3.42 10.28 1.93
N LEU A 49 4.32 9.55 2.60
CA LEU A 49 4.82 8.26 2.13
C LEU A 49 3.74 7.17 2.11
N ILE A 50 2.79 7.20 3.04
CA ILE A 50 1.62 6.32 3.04
C ILE A 50 0.73 6.62 1.82
N LEU A 51 0.47 7.90 1.55
CA LEU A 51 -0.34 8.32 0.41
C LEU A 51 0.32 7.96 -0.92
N GLU A 52 1.62 8.23 -1.07
CA GLU A 52 2.39 7.83 -2.25
C GLU A 52 2.35 6.30 -2.47
N SER A 53 2.42 5.51 -1.39
CA SER A 53 2.34 4.05 -1.47
C SER A 53 0.95 3.56 -1.89
N LEU A 54 -0.11 4.24 -1.46
CA LEU A 54 -1.48 3.95 -1.87
C LEU A 54 -1.72 4.32 -3.35
N GLU A 55 -1.24 5.49 -3.77
CA GLU A 55 -1.29 5.93 -5.17
C GLU A 55 -0.50 4.97 -6.08
N TYR A 56 0.66 4.51 -5.61
CA TYR A 56 1.44 3.46 -6.26
C TYR A 56 0.58 2.20 -6.44
N GLY A 57 -0.10 1.71 -5.39
CA GLY A 57 -0.98 0.55 -5.50
C GLY A 57 -2.08 0.70 -6.55
N GLU A 58 -2.76 1.84 -6.58
CA GLU A 58 -3.84 2.13 -7.53
C GLU A 58 -3.33 2.14 -8.99
N PHE A 59 -2.14 2.73 -9.22
CA PHE A 59 -1.54 2.81 -10.54
C PHE A 59 -1.12 1.44 -11.10
N TYR A 60 -0.67 0.52 -10.23
CA TYR A 60 -0.30 -0.84 -10.64
C TYR A 60 -1.52 -1.73 -10.89
N GLU A 61 -2.60 -1.61 -10.10
CA GLU A 61 -3.84 -2.35 -10.37
C GLU A 61 -4.48 -1.94 -11.70
N LEU A 62 -4.48 -0.64 -12.04
CA LEU A 62 -5.00 -0.13 -13.32
C LEU A 62 -4.19 -0.59 -14.54
N HIS A 63 -2.87 -0.72 -14.43
CA HIS A 63 -2.05 -1.25 -15.53
C HIS A 63 -2.25 -2.74 -15.77
N SER A 64 -2.66 -3.51 -14.75
CA SER A 64 -2.97 -4.93 -14.90
C SER A 64 -4.28 -5.19 -15.67
N LEU A 65 -5.20 -4.21 -15.68
CA LEU A 65 -6.52 -4.30 -16.31
C LEU A 65 -6.57 -3.77 -17.76
N THR A 66 -5.50 -3.15 -18.25
CA THR A 66 -5.48 -2.53 -19.59
C THR A 66 -4.87 -3.44 -20.68
N ILE A 67 -4.56 -4.70 -20.37
CA ILE A 67 -4.18 -5.71 -21.37
C ILE A 67 -5.17 -6.88 -21.34
N HIS A 68 -6.36 -6.67 -21.90
CA HIS A 68 -7.26 -7.74 -22.37
C HIS A 68 -7.84 -7.36 -23.73
#